data_AF-A0A9D7EAN8-F1
#
_entry.id   AF-A0A9D7EAN8-F1
#
_cell.length_a   1.000
_cell.length_b   1.000
_cell.length_c   1.000
_cell.angle_alpha   90.00
_cell.angle_beta   90.00
_cell.angle_gamma   90.00
#
_symmetry.space_group_name_H-M   'P 1'
#
loop_
_entity.id
_entity.type
_entity.pdbx_description
1 polymer ?
#
loop_
_entity_poly.entity_id
_entity_poly.type
_entity_poly.pdbx_seq_one_letter_code
_entity_poly.pdbx_strand_id
1 'polypeptide(L)'
;MDPRRRYMLYWTTQLVAWAMYVGSSVWWNYLLDNVRPDLLQVMVTIYAIGVLSSHALRHTIVRLRWLELPLGTLVPRLVLGTAVLGLCAAMAEGLCVQLFLPPTSRSSSTSSPSSNTG
;
A
#
# COMPACT_ATOMS: atom_id res chain seq x y z
N MET A 1 -16.62 -27.83 7.28
CA MET A 1 -15.35 -27.35 6.71
C MET A 1 -14.42 -27.02 7.86
N ASP A 2 -13.26 -27.67 7.93
CA ASP A 2 -12.37 -27.55 9.09
C ASP A 2 -11.85 -26.11 9.27
N PRO A 3 -11.76 -25.62 10.52
CA PRO A 3 -11.26 -24.26 10.80
C PRO A 3 -9.89 -23.98 10.18
N ARG A 4 -9.00 -24.99 10.14
CA ARG A 4 -7.69 -24.91 9.50
C ARG A 4 -7.76 -24.67 7.99
N ARG A 5 -8.68 -25.35 7.29
CA ARG A 5 -8.87 -25.17 5.83
C ARG A 5 -9.34 -23.76 5.50
N ARG A 6 -10.26 -23.19 6.29
CA ARG A 6 -10.74 -21.81 6.11
C ARG A 6 -9.62 -20.79 6.30
N TYR A 7 -8.78 -21.01 7.31
CA TYR A 7 -7.62 -20.16 7.57
C TYR A 7 -6.59 -20.23 6.44
N MET A 8 -6.28 -21.43 5.95
CA MET A 8 -5.37 -21.60 4.80
C MET A 8 -5.92 -20.90 3.55
N LEU A 9 -7.19 -21.13 3.19
CA LEU A 9 -7.83 -20.48 2.05
C LEU A 9 -7.73 -18.96 2.13
N TYR A 10 -8.03 -18.40 3.30
CA TYR A 10 -7.91 -16.97 3.55
C TYR A 10 -6.49 -16.46 3.29
N TRP A 11 -5.46 -17.09 3.89
CA TRP A 11 -4.08 -16.67 3.69
C TRP A 11 -3.62 -16.84 2.24
N THR A 12 -3.97 -17.95 1.60
CA THR A 12 -3.62 -18.17 0.20
C THR A 12 -4.26 -17.12 -0.69
N THR A 13 -5.54 -16.78 -0.47
CA THR A 13 -6.20 -15.73 -1.26
C THR A 13 -5.55 -14.38 -1.05
N GLN A 14 -5.21 -14.01 0.19
CA GLN A 14 -4.58 -12.73 0.49
C GLN A 14 -3.20 -12.61 -0.17
N LEU A 15 -2.34 -13.61 0.04
CA LEU A 15 -0.98 -13.58 -0.50
C LEU A 15 -0.98 -13.65 -2.03
N VAL A 16 -1.82 -14.50 -2.63
CA VAL A 16 -1.91 -14.62 -4.09
C VAL A 16 -2.49 -13.37 -4.72
N ALA A 17 -3.54 -12.76 -4.15
CA ALA A 17 -4.13 -11.55 -4.70
C ALA A 17 -3.14 -10.37 -4.65
N TRP A 18 -2.46 -10.15 -3.52
CA TRP A 18 -1.45 -9.10 -3.41
C TRP A 18 -0.23 -9.37 -4.29
N ALA A 19 0.18 -10.63 -4.44
CA ALA A 19 1.29 -11.01 -5.31
C ALA A 19 0.93 -10.78 -6.79
N MET A 20 -0.30 -11.10 -7.18
CA MET A 20 -0.80 -10.84 -8.53
C MET A 20 -0.87 -9.32 -8.80
N TYR A 21 -1.38 -8.53 -7.84
CA TYR A 21 -1.41 -7.07 -7.96
C TYR A 21 0.00 -6.49 -8.13
N VAL A 22 0.92 -6.78 -7.22
CA VAL A 22 2.29 -6.26 -7.27
C VAL A 22 3.03 -6.78 -8.50
N GLY A 23 2.87 -8.06 -8.84
CA GLY A 23 3.44 -8.65 -10.05
C GLY A 23 2.95 -7.96 -11.32
N SER A 24 1.65 -7.66 -11.41
CA SER A 24 1.08 -6.92 -12.54
C SER A 24 1.61 -5.48 -12.61
N SER A 25 1.81 -4.82 -11.47
CA SER A 25 2.41 -3.47 -11.40
C SER A 25 3.87 -3.46 -11.83
N VAL A 26 4.66 -4.45 -11.40
CA VAL A 26 6.06 -4.60 -11.84
C VAL A 26 6.11 -4.87 -13.34
N TRP A 27 5.29 -5.79 -13.83
CA TRP A 27 5.17 -6.11 -15.25
C TRP A 27 4.82 -4.88 -16.09
N TRP A 28 3.85 -4.08 -15.63
CA TRP A 28 3.46 -2.84 -16.29
C TRP A 28 4.60 -1.82 -16.34
N ASN A 29 5.32 -1.62 -15.23
CA ASN A 29 6.48 -0.73 -15.20
C ASN A 29 7.62 -1.21 -16.09
N TYR A 30 7.80 -2.53 -16.22
CA TYR A 30 8.74 -3.12 -17.17
C TYR A 30 8.38 -2.80 -18.62
N LEU A 31 7.11 -2.95 -19.00
CA LEU A 31 6.64 -2.61 -20.36
C LEU A 31 6.81 -1.12 -20.71
N LEU A 32 6.87 -0.24 -19.72
CA LEU A 32 7.05 1.20 -19.90
C LEU A 32 8.51 1.66 -19.75
N ASP A 33 9.47 0.74 -19.65
CA ASP A 33 10.89 1.04 -19.37
C ASP A 33 11.10 1.93 -18.11
N ASN A 34 10.18 1.83 -17.14
CA ASN A 34 10.18 2.60 -15.90
C ASN A 34 10.75 1.81 -14.70
N VAL A 35 11.54 0.77 -14.97
CA VAL A 35 12.14 -0.06 -13.93
C VAL A 35 13.30 0.69 -13.28
N ARG A 36 13.03 1.25 -12.09
CA ARG A 36 14.03 1.88 -11.24
C ARG A 36 14.52 0.89 -10.18
N PRO A 37 15.76 0.99 -9.68
CA PRO A 37 16.24 0.13 -8.59
C PRO A 37 15.36 0.23 -7.34
N ASP A 38 14.81 1.41 -7.10
CA ASP A 38 13.90 1.74 -5.99
C ASP A 38 12.54 1.03 -6.11
N LEU A 39 12.14 0.62 -7.32
CA LEU A 39 10.82 0.06 -7.62
C LEU A 39 10.54 -1.19 -6.79
N LEU A 40 11.50 -2.11 -6.69
CA LEU A 40 11.32 -3.35 -5.95
C LEU A 40 11.06 -3.06 -4.46
N GLN A 41 11.73 -2.07 -3.89
CA GLN A 41 11.56 -1.71 -2.48
C GLN A 41 10.19 -1.09 -2.23
N VAL A 42 9.71 -0.23 -3.12
CA VAL A 42 8.34 0.31 -3.09
C VAL A 42 7.32 -0.81 -3.22
N MET A 43 7.50 -1.73 -4.17
CA MET A 43 6.60 -2.85 -4.41
C MET A 43 6.50 -3.82 -3.23
N VAL A 44 7.61 -4.12 -2.56
CA VAL A 44 7.62 -4.91 -1.32
C VAL A 44 6.89 -4.19 -0.19
N THR A 45 7.06 -2.87 -0.09
CA THR A 45 6.37 -2.04 0.91
C THR A 45 4.86 -2.06 0.67
N ILE A 46 4.41 -1.84 -0.57
CA ILE A 46 3.00 -1.92 -0.97
C ILE A 46 2.43 -3.31 -0.66
N TYR A 47 3.16 -4.38 -1.00
CA TYR A 47 2.73 -5.75 -0.69
C TYR A 47 2.49 -5.95 0.81
N ALA A 48 3.46 -5.57 1.64
CA ALA A 48 3.39 -5.75 3.08
C ALA A 48 2.24 -4.94 3.70
N ILE A 49 2.12 -3.66 3.34
CA ILE A 49 1.07 -2.77 3.83
C ILE A 49 -0.31 -3.23 3.34
N GLY A 50 -0.41 -3.68 2.10
CA GLY A 50 -1.63 -4.24 1.53
C GLY A 50 -2.13 -5.47 2.30
N VAL A 51 -1.24 -6.42 2.57
CA VAL A 51 -1.58 -7.61 3.36
C VAL A 51 -1.97 -7.22 4.79
N LEU A 52 -1.21 -6.33 5.45
CA LEU A 52 -1.49 -5.88 6.82
C LEU A 52 -2.82 -5.13 6.92
N SER A 53 -3.10 -4.21 6.00
CA SER A 53 -4.36 -3.48 5.95
C SER A 53 -5.54 -4.42 5.72
N SER A 54 -5.41 -5.40 4.82
CA SER A 54 -6.46 -6.41 4.61
C SER A 54 -6.79 -7.18 5.90
N HIS A 55 -5.77 -7.52 6.69
CA HIS A 55 -5.95 -8.15 8.00
C HIS A 55 -6.61 -7.21 9.01
N ALA A 56 -6.16 -5.95 9.09
CA ALA A 56 -6.71 -4.95 9.99
C ALA A 56 -8.19 -4.67 9.70
N LEU A 57 -8.57 -4.57 8.42
CA LEU A 57 -9.95 -4.42 8.00
C LEU A 57 -10.80 -5.63 8.42
N ARG A 58 -10.32 -6.85 8.13
CA ARG A 58 -11.03 -8.07 8.51
C ARG A 58 -11.22 -8.17 10.01
N HIS A 59 -10.17 -7.88 10.78
CA HIS A 59 -10.24 -7.86 12.23
C HIS A 59 -11.29 -6.85 12.73
N THR A 60 -11.34 -5.67 12.12
CA THR A 60 -12.33 -4.62 12.44
C THR A 60 -13.76 -5.08 12.13
N ILE A 61 -14.00 -5.64 10.94
CA ILE A 61 -15.29 -6.19 10.50
C ILE A 61 -15.80 -7.26 11.49
N VAL A 62 -14.93 -8.20 11.88
CA VAL A 62 -15.30 -9.29 12.79
C VAL A 62 -15.51 -8.78 14.22
N ARG A 63 -14.60 -7.94 14.74
CA ARG A 63 -14.68 -7.43 16.12
C ARG A 63 -15.89 -6.53 16.35
N LEU A 64 -16.27 -5.74 15.36
CA LEU A 64 -17.43 -4.85 15.42
C LEU A 64 -18.73 -5.53 14.92
N ARG A 65 -18.68 -6.84 14.60
CA ARG A 65 -19.82 -7.64 14.14
C ARG A 65 -20.54 -7.01 12.93
N TRP A 66 -19.79 -6.40 12.01
CA TRP A 66 -20.37 -5.71 10.85
C TRP A 66 -21.18 -6.65 9.97
N LEU A 67 -20.83 -7.93 9.93
CA LEU A 67 -21.55 -8.95 9.17
C LEU A 67 -22.99 -9.20 9.65
N GLU A 68 -23.36 -8.70 10.83
CA GLU A 68 -24.72 -8.81 11.38
C GLU A 68 -25.59 -7.60 11.07
N LEU A 69 -25.00 -6.54 10.51
CA LEU A 69 -25.72 -5.34 10.15
C LEU A 69 -26.52 -5.56 8.86
N PRO A 70 -27.69 -4.90 8.72
CA PRO A 70 -28.40 -4.89 7.45
C PRO A 70 -27.52 -4.24 6.36
N LEU A 71 -27.65 -4.74 5.13
CA LEU A 71 -26.84 -4.31 3.98
C LEU A 71 -26.80 -2.79 3.80
N GLY A 72 -27.94 -2.11 3.99
CA GLY A 72 -28.04 -0.65 3.86
C GLY A 72 -27.13 0.14 4.81
N THR A 73 -26.80 -0.42 5.98
CA THR A 73 -25.89 0.20 6.95
C THR A 73 -24.47 -0.36 6.86
N LEU A 74 -24.34 -1.58 6.35
CA LEU A 74 -23.05 -2.26 6.19
C LEU A 74 -22.20 -1.60 5.09
N VAL A 75 -22.79 -1.37 3.91
CA VAL A 75 -22.07 -0.78 2.77
C VAL A 75 -21.42 0.57 3.10
N PRO A 76 -22.13 1.59 3.64
CA PRO A 76 -21.50 2.86 3.96
C PRO A 76 -20.40 2.74 5.03
N ARG A 77 -20.56 1.84 6.00
CA ARG A 77 -19.51 1.56 7.01
C ARG A 77 -18.29 0.90 6.40
N LEU A 78 -18.49 -0.03 5.46
CA LEU A 78 -17.39 -0.65 4.71
C LEU A 78 -16.64 0.40 3.91
N VAL A 79 -17.33 1.25 3.15
CA VAL A 79 -16.72 2.33 2.37
C VAL A 79 -15.91 3.25 3.27
N LEU A 80 -16.49 3.75 4.36
CA LEU A 80 -15.79 4.61 5.32
C LEU A 80 -14.61 3.89 5.98
N GLY A 81 -14.79 2.65 6.41
CA GLY A 81 -13.72 1.85 7.02
C GLY A 81 -12.55 1.62 6.07
N THR A 82 -12.84 1.27 4.82
CA THR A 82 -11.81 1.11 3.77
C THR A 82 -11.14 2.42 3.42
N ALA A 83 -11.87 3.54 3.40
CA ALA A 83 -11.30 4.85 3.11
C ALA A 83 -10.34 5.30 4.20
N VAL A 84 -10.75 5.19 5.48
CA VAL A 84 -9.90 5.51 6.63
C VAL A 84 -8.66 4.62 6.64
N LEU A 85 -8.84 3.31 6.45
CA LEU A 85 -7.72 2.39 6.47
C LEU A 85 -6.78 2.58 5.27
N GLY A 86 -7.33 2.90 4.10
CA GLY A 86 -6.57 3.24 2.90
C GLY A 86 -5.74 4.51 3.10
N LEU A 87 -6.31 5.52 3.74
CA LEU A 87 -5.56 6.73 4.12
C LEU A 87 -4.42 6.40 5.08
N CYS A 88 -4.69 5.62 6.14
CA CYS A 88 -3.64 5.18 7.06
C CYS A 88 -2.55 4.35 6.35
N ALA A 89 -2.94 3.47 5.44
CA ALA A 89 -2.02 2.66 4.65
C ALA A 89 -1.13 3.52 3.75
N ALA A 90 -1.70 4.51 3.05
CA ALA A 90 -0.94 5.43 2.21
C ALA A 90 0.05 6.28 3.04
N MET A 91 -0.37 6.73 4.23
CA MET A 91 0.54 7.45 5.15
C MET A 91 1.67 6.54 5.65
N ALA A 92 1.35 5.29 6.01
CA ALA A 92 2.34 4.31 6.43
C ALA A 92 3.32 3.99 5.30
N GLU A 93 2.83 3.85 4.06
CA GLU A 93 3.65 3.61 2.88
C GLU A 93 4.61 4.77 2.63
N GLY A 94 4.10 6.00 2.60
CA GLY A 94 4.93 7.20 2.43
C GLY A 94 5.97 7.36 3.53
N LEU A 95 5.66 6.97 4.77
CA LEU A 95 6.61 6.98 5.87
C LEU A 95 7.67 5.88 5.71
N CYS A 96 7.26 4.64 5.38
CA CYS A 96 8.17 3.54 5.13
C CYS A 96 9.13 3.89 3.98
N VAL A 97 8.61 4.38 2.86
CA VAL A 97 9.41 4.81 1.71
C VAL A 97 10.42 5.88 2.14
N GLN A 98 10.05 6.91 2.89
CA GLN A 98 10.99 7.93 3.35
C GLN A 98 12.07 7.39 4.31
N LEU A 99 11.72 6.44 5.17
CA LEU A 99 12.68 5.82 6.10
C LEU A 99 13.65 4.88 5.38
N PHE A 100 13.19 4.21 4.34
CA PHE A 100 13.93 3.17 3.63
C PHE A 100 14.65 3.66 2.37
N LEU A 101 14.18 4.76 1.78
CA LEU A 101 14.80 5.46 0.65
C LEU A 101 15.23 6.85 1.17
N PRO A 102 16.49 7.02 1.60
CA PRO A 102 16.96 8.31 2.07
C PRO A 102 16.78 9.35 0.95
N PRO A 103 16.40 10.60 1.29
CA PRO A 103 16.28 11.66 0.28
C PRO A 103 17.64 11.83 -0.37
N THR A 104 17.75 11.45 -1.65
CA THR A 104 18.92 11.78 -2.46
C THR A 104 19.16 13.27 -2.32
N SER A 105 20.29 13.60 -1.70
CA SER A 105 20.81 14.94 -1.42
C SER A 105 20.28 15.99 -2.38
N ARG A 106 19.52 16.94 -1.83
CA ARG A 106 19.20 18.24 -2.44
C ARG A 106 20.53 18.81 -2.96
N SER A 107 20.81 18.71 -4.26
CA SER A 107 21.97 19.38 -4.82
C SER A 107 21.72 20.87 -4.67
N SER A 108 22.42 21.45 -3.71
CA SER A 108 22.60 22.88 -3.52
C SER A 108 23.15 23.50 -4.81
N SER A 109 22.28 23.87 -5.76
CA SER A 109 22.58 24.89 -6.76
C SER A 109 22.32 26.25 -6.13
N THR A 110 23.05 26.52 -5.05
CA THR A 110 23.33 27.88 -4.59
C THR A 110 24.56 28.32 -5.37
N SER A 111 24.36 28.86 -6.58
CA SER A 111 25.39 29.64 -7.26
C SER A 111 24.81 31.03 -7.53
N SER A 112 25.33 31.97 -6.75
CA SER A 112 25.10 33.41 -6.69
C SER A 112 25.04 34.15 -8.03
N PRO A 113 24.42 35.35 -8.07
CA PRO A 113 24.18 36.12 -9.29
C PRO A 113 25.48 36.78 -9.79
N SER A 114 25.86 36.51 -11.04
CA SER A 114 26.91 37.27 -11.71
C SER A 114 26.35 38.61 -12.21
N SER A 115 26.72 39.67 -11.52
CA SER A 115 26.70 41.06 -12.00
C SER A 115 27.37 41.16 -13.37
N ASN A 116 26.68 41.70 -14.36
CA ASN A 116 27.28 42.09 -15.64
C ASN A 116 27.15 43.60 -15.81
N THR A 117 28.22 44.31 -15.45
CA THR A 117 28.52 45.67 -15.87
C THR A 117 29.55 45.58 -16.98
N GLY A 118 29.20 46.05 -18.17
CA GLY A 118 30.06 46.20 -19.33
C GLY A 118 29.35 47.01 -20.38
#